data_AF-A0A915MMM7-F1
#
_entry.id   AF-A0A915MMM7-F1
#
_cell.length_a   1.000
_cell.length_b   1.000
_cell.length_c   1.000
_cell.angle_alpha   90.00
_cell.angle_beta   90.00
_cell.angle_gamma   90.00
#
_symmetry.space_group_name_H-M   'P 1'
#
loop_
_entity.id
_entity.type
_entity.pdbx_description
1 polymer ?
#
loop_
_entity_poly.entity_id
_entity_poly.type
_entity_poly.pdbx_seq_one_letter_code
_entity_poly.pdbx_strand_id
1 'polypeptide(L)'
;MRHQYKNSEDHLNNLRDCFVDVETSGNSLVENTDNSSLPLTEQTNFEFNEKSPTISNQNIAPSTNSSPIFKWLNYFDNFNSELIKEVKEFQADLTQKQLRQHLSRTLAERINDTSKKTVTNQEIAELSNFFEDLFKGQTIISCRDNFEFKLEKENKQQNFYAMMTICDRYIEQLKWEAELVDQTRLIIVLLMKNQPFFYEIFCARIVASLVLISFDLEKM
;
A
#
# COMPACT_ATOMS: atom_id res chain seq x y z
N MET A 1 -7.30 4.58 -45.04
CA MET A 1 -6.04 4.14 -44.41
C MET A 1 -6.35 3.79 -42.96
N ARG A 2 -6.22 2.52 -42.57
CA ARG A 2 -6.49 2.06 -41.20
C ARG A 2 -5.16 1.97 -40.47
N HIS A 3 -4.97 2.79 -39.43
CA HIS A 3 -3.83 2.62 -38.51
C HIS A 3 -4.22 1.58 -37.46
N GLN A 4 -3.48 0.47 -37.45
CA GLN A 4 -3.48 -0.50 -36.38
C GLN A 4 -2.64 0.05 -35.23
N TYR A 5 -3.22 0.14 -34.04
CA TYR A 5 -2.47 0.32 -32.80
C TYR A 5 -1.79 -1.01 -32.46
N LYS A 6 -0.46 -0.99 -32.42
CA LYS A 6 0.37 -2.02 -31.80
C LYS A 6 1.08 -1.41 -30.59
N ASN A 7 1.22 -2.24 -29.55
CA ASN A 7 2.06 -2.10 -28.35
C ASN A 7 1.38 -1.56 -27.09
N SER A 8 0.76 -2.48 -26.34
CA SER A 8 0.49 -2.33 -24.89
C SER A 8 0.99 -3.52 -24.06
N GLU A 9 1.80 -4.43 -24.63
CA GLU A 9 2.28 -5.64 -23.92
C GLU A 9 3.69 -5.50 -23.32
N ASP A 10 4.45 -4.45 -23.68
CA ASP A 10 5.85 -4.30 -23.24
C ASP A 10 6.00 -3.86 -21.76
N HIS A 11 4.92 -3.47 -21.08
CA HIS A 11 5.00 -3.07 -19.66
C HIS A 11 4.83 -4.20 -18.66
N LEU A 12 4.33 -5.38 -19.06
CA LEU A 12 4.10 -6.51 -18.14
C LEU A 12 5.27 -7.51 -18.07
N ASN A 13 6.22 -7.45 -19.02
CA ASN A 13 7.33 -8.43 -19.05
C ASN A 13 8.49 -8.08 -18.11
N ASN A 14 8.66 -6.83 -17.69
CA ASN A 14 9.76 -6.43 -16.79
C ASN A 14 9.63 -6.91 -15.33
N LEU A 15 8.50 -7.52 -14.96
CA LEU A 15 8.27 -8.09 -13.62
C LEU A 15 8.44 -9.62 -13.56
N ARG A 16 8.53 -10.30 -14.72
CA ARG A 16 8.61 -11.77 -14.78
C ARG A 16 10.03 -12.34 -14.77
N ASP A 17 11.04 -11.55 -15.11
CA ASP A 17 12.43 -12.04 -15.24
C ASP A 17 13.20 -12.17 -13.90
N CYS A 18 12.52 -12.06 -12.75
CA CYS A 18 13.16 -12.22 -11.43
C CYS A 18 12.94 -13.59 -10.76
N PHE A 19 12.32 -14.56 -11.44
CA PHE A 19 12.04 -15.88 -10.86
C PHE A 19 12.57 -17.00 -11.76
N VAL A 20 13.74 -17.53 -11.39
CA VAL A 20 14.23 -18.83 -11.84
C VAL A 20 14.76 -19.61 -10.63
N ASP A 21 14.18 -20.80 -10.50
CA ASP A 21 14.59 -22.06 -9.85
C ASP A 21 14.78 -22.17 -8.33
N VAL A 22 13.76 -22.82 -7.75
CA VAL A 22 13.72 -23.64 -6.56
C VAL A 22 14.58 -24.89 -6.76
N GLU A 23 15.49 -25.17 -5.84
CA GLU A 23 15.88 -26.54 -5.50
C GLU A 23 15.89 -26.77 -3.98
N THR A 24 15.53 -27.99 -3.63
CA THR A 24 14.96 -28.46 -2.37
C THR A 24 16.01 -29.18 -1.52
N SER A 25 16.01 -28.97 -0.21
CA SER A 25 16.42 -29.93 0.85
C SER A 25 16.25 -29.22 2.20
N GLY A 26 15.75 -29.75 3.32
CA GLY A 26 15.44 -31.10 3.76
C GLY A 26 15.81 -31.18 5.27
N ASN A 27 14.89 -31.65 6.13
CA ASN A 27 14.99 -31.93 7.59
C ASN A 27 14.88 -30.71 8.55
N SER A 28 14.31 -30.79 9.77
CA SER A 28 13.88 -31.93 10.62
C SER A 28 12.71 -31.57 11.58
N LEU A 29 12.05 -32.61 12.09
CA LEU A 29 11.20 -32.65 13.30
C LEU A 29 11.80 -31.93 14.53
N VAL A 30 10.97 -31.42 15.45
CA VAL A 30 10.67 -31.98 16.80
C VAL A 30 9.51 -31.20 17.48
N GLU A 31 8.61 -31.94 18.11
CA GLU A 31 7.45 -31.52 18.93
C GLU A 31 7.84 -30.76 20.21
N ASN A 32 6.96 -29.89 20.72
CA ASN A 32 6.49 -29.97 22.11
C ASN A 32 5.33 -28.99 22.39
N THR A 33 4.25 -29.58 22.89
CA THR A 33 3.10 -28.99 23.60
C THR A 33 3.51 -28.17 24.81
N ASP A 34 2.80 -27.07 25.09
CA ASP A 34 2.20 -26.90 26.41
C ASP A 34 1.04 -25.89 26.43
N ASN A 35 -0.03 -26.31 27.10
CA ASN A 35 -1.25 -25.56 27.37
C ASN A 35 -1.02 -24.53 28.47
N SER A 36 -1.44 -23.28 28.27
CA SER A 36 -1.93 -22.48 29.39
C SER A 36 -3.06 -21.56 28.94
N SER A 37 -4.16 -21.68 29.65
CA SER A 37 -5.44 -21.02 29.47
C SER A 37 -5.57 -19.80 30.39
N LEU A 38 -6.48 -18.89 29.99
CA LEU A 38 -7.13 -17.76 30.72
C LEU A 38 -6.71 -16.36 30.23
N PRO A 39 -7.58 -15.34 30.34
CA PRO A 39 -9.00 -15.28 29.98
C PRO A 39 -9.32 -14.09 29.03
N LEU A 40 -10.43 -14.18 28.29
CA LEU A 40 -11.05 -13.07 27.56
C LEU A 40 -11.60 -12.01 28.53
N THR A 41 -11.24 -10.74 28.31
CA THR A 41 -12.18 -9.61 28.10
C THR A 41 -11.41 -8.30 28.04
N GLU A 42 -11.58 -7.53 26.97
CA GLU A 42 -11.82 -6.09 27.04
C GLU A 42 -12.33 -5.61 25.67
N GLN A 43 -13.64 -5.36 25.60
CA GLN A 43 -14.28 -4.66 24.50
C GLN A 43 -13.79 -3.21 24.53
N THR A 44 -12.87 -2.86 23.63
CA THR A 44 -12.54 -1.47 23.34
C THR A 44 -13.64 -0.91 22.43
N ASN A 45 -14.57 -0.16 23.01
CA ASN A 45 -15.47 0.73 22.30
C ASN A 45 -14.63 1.79 21.59
N PHE A 46 -14.42 1.63 20.28
CA PHE A 46 -13.81 2.64 19.42
C PHE A 46 -14.92 3.55 18.86
N GLU A 47 -15.12 4.72 19.46
CA GLU A 47 -15.80 5.82 18.80
C GLU A 47 -14.83 6.46 17.79
N PHE A 48 -14.98 6.08 16.52
CA PHE A 48 -14.30 6.72 15.40
C PHE A 48 -15.05 8.02 15.08
N ASN A 49 -14.46 9.17 15.46
CA ASN A 49 -15.04 10.48 15.17
C ASN A 49 -14.72 10.88 13.73
N GLU A 50 -15.56 10.44 12.78
CA GLU A 50 -15.54 10.87 11.38
C GLU A 50 -15.90 12.36 11.27
N LYS A 51 -14.94 13.25 11.49
CA LYS A 51 -15.10 14.63 11.04
C LYS A 51 -14.36 14.82 9.74
N SER A 52 -15.12 14.80 8.64
CA SER A 52 -14.68 15.22 7.32
C SER A 52 -14.08 16.64 7.37
N PRO A 53 -13.08 16.94 6.53
CA PRO A 53 -12.47 18.27 6.51
C PRO A 53 -13.47 19.35 6.10
N THR A 54 -13.46 20.46 6.84
CA THR A 54 -14.34 21.62 6.62
C THR A 54 -13.89 22.41 5.39
N ILE A 55 -14.72 22.46 4.35
CA ILE A 55 -14.49 23.31 3.16
C ILE A 55 -15.03 24.73 3.45
N SER A 56 -14.17 25.74 3.34
CA SER A 56 -14.54 27.16 3.49
C SER A 56 -15.36 27.63 2.28
N ASN A 57 -16.57 28.14 2.54
CA ASN A 57 -17.45 28.70 1.51
C ASN A 57 -16.91 30.06 1.04
N GLN A 58 -16.32 30.10 -0.15
CA GLN A 58 -16.21 31.34 -0.93
C GLN A 58 -17.15 31.27 -2.14
N ASN A 59 -17.90 32.35 -2.31
CA ASN A 59 -19.01 32.57 -3.23
C ASN A 59 -18.84 31.95 -4.63
N ILE A 60 -19.81 31.13 -5.07
CA ILE A 60 -19.86 30.56 -6.41
C ILE A 60 -21.21 30.88 -7.06
N ALA A 61 -21.16 31.36 -8.30
CA ALA A 61 -22.25 31.37 -9.29
C ALA A 61 -22.86 29.95 -9.46
N PRO A 62 -23.95 29.72 -10.20
CA PRO A 62 -24.70 28.47 -10.13
C PRO A 62 -23.91 27.33 -10.80
N SER A 63 -23.01 26.71 -10.04
CA SER A 63 -22.24 25.55 -10.45
C SER A 63 -23.11 24.32 -10.27
N THR A 64 -23.23 23.54 -11.33
CA THR A 64 -23.72 22.14 -11.37
C THR A 64 -23.54 21.43 -10.02
N ASN A 65 -24.66 21.06 -9.40
CA ASN A 65 -24.71 20.33 -8.13
C ASN A 65 -24.19 18.90 -8.33
N SER A 66 -22.88 18.72 -8.44
CA SER A 66 -22.27 17.40 -8.33
C SER A 66 -22.43 16.89 -6.90
N SER A 67 -22.92 15.65 -6.77
CA SER A 67 -23.03 14.97 -5.47
C SER A 67 -21.67 15.00 -4.77
N PRO A 68 -21.61 15.14 -3.42
CA PRO A 68 -20.36 15.14 -2.66
C PRO A 68 -19.42 13.99 -3.03
N ILE A 69 -19.96 12.81 -3.38
CA ILE A 69 -19.16 11.66 -3.81
C ILE A 69 -18.35 11.96 -5.07
N PHE A 70 -18.92 12.63 -6.08
CA PHE A 70 -18.18 12.98 -7.30
C PHE A 70 -17.08 14.00 -7.05
N LYS A 71 -17.26 14.91 -6.08
CA LYS A 71 -16.20 15.83 -5.66
C LYS A 71 -15.03 15.08 -5.01
N TRP A 72 -15.32 14.11 -4.15
CA TRP A 72 -14.30 13.26 -3.53
C TRP A 72 -13.56 12.39 -4.55
N LEU A 73 -14.28 11.80 -5.50
CA LEU A 73 -13.67 10.99 -6.55
C LEU A 73 -12.73 11.82 -7.42
N ASN A 74 -13.18 12.99 -7.87
CA ASN A 74 -12.33 13.90 -8.65
C ASN A 74 -11.12 14.39 -7.84
N TYR A 75 -11.29 14.69 -6.54
CA TYR A 75 -10.17 15.05 -5.67
C TYR A 75 -9.12 13.94 -5.62
N PHE A 76 -9.52 12.70 -5.35
CA PHE A 76 -8.62 11.57 -5.24
C PHE A 76 -7.96 11.18 -6.57
N ASP A 77 -8.67 11.34 -7.70
CA ASP A 77 -8.10 11.09 -9.02
C ASP A 77 -7.01 12.11 -9.40
N ASN A 78 -7.27 13.41 -9.14
CA ASN A 78 -6.28 14.47 -9.30
C ASN A 78 -5.08 14.25 -8.39
N PHE A 79 -5.31 13.95 -7.12
CA PHE A 79 -4.25 13.67 -6.16
C PHE A 79 -3.43 12.44 -6.55
N ASN A 80 -4.06 11.36 -7.04
CA ASN A 80 -3.35 10.20 -7.57
C ASN A 80 -2.46 10.56 -8.77
N SER A 81 -2.93 11.46 -9.65
CA SER A 81 -2.13 11.93 -10.79
C SER A 81 -0.87 12.69 -10.34
N GLU A 82 -0.99 13.54 -9.30
CA GLU A 82 0.16 14.22 -8.69
C GLU A 82 1.12 13.24 -8.01
N LEU A 83 0.59 12.27 -7.25
CA LEU A 83 1.39 11.22 -6.62
C LEU A 83 2.20 10.41 -7.62
N ILE A 84 1.58 10.00 -8.74
CA ILE A 84 2.26 9.26 -9.81
C ILE A 84 3.40 10.08 -10.39
N LYS A 85 3.22 11.40 -10.56
CA LYS A 85 4.28 12.28 -11.07
C LYS A 85 5.49 12.28 -10.14
N GLU A 86 5.28 12.50 -8.84
CA GLU A 86 6.34 12.50 -7.82
C GLU A 86 7.09 11.16 -7.78
N VAL A 87 6.35 10.05 -7.83
CA VAL A 87 6.94 8.71 -7.84
C VAL A 87 7.72 8.45 -9.13
N LYS A 88 7.25 8.92 -10.29
CA LYS A 88 7.99 8.81 -11.55
C LYS A 88 9.30 9.60 -11.53
N GLU A 89 9.30 10.79 -10.94
CA GLU A 89 10.52 11.59 -10.76
C GLU A 89 11.54 10.82 -9.91
N PHE A 90 11.10 10.24 -8.79
CA PHE A 90 11.96 9.39 -7.96
C PHE A 90 12.45 8.14 -8.70
N GLN A 91 11.60 7.52 -9.52
CA GLN A 91 11.95 6.34 -10.31
C GLN A 91 12.96 6.64 -11.41
N ALA A 92 12.95 7.86 -11.96
CA ALA A 92 13.88 8.31 -12.99
C ALA A 92 15.27 8.63 -12.44
N ASP A 93 15.41 8.96 -11.15
CA ASP A 93 16.70 9.21 -10.52
C ASP A 93 17.54 7.91 -10.46
N LEU A 94 18.63 7.86 -11.22
CA LEU A 94 19.51 6.70 -11.28
C LEU A 94 20.32 6.50 -9.98
N THR A 95 20.58 7.56 -9.22
CA THR A 95 21.33 7.49 -7.95
C THR A 95 20.56 6.74 -6.87
N GLN A 96 19.23 6.80 -6.94
CA GLN A 96 18.32 6.17 -5.99
C GLN A 96 17.90 4.74 -6.41
N LYS A 97 18.47 4.20 -7.49
CA LYS A 97 18.06 2.90 -8.06
C LYS A 97 18.20 1.75 -7.06
N GLN A 98 19.32 1.68 -6.34
CA GLN A 98 19.56 0.61 -5.35
C GLN A 98 18.54 0.70 -4.21
N LEU A 99 18.32 1.91 -3.66
CA LEU A 99 17.31 2.13 -2.63
C LEU A 99 15.93 1.64 -3.08
N ARG A 100 15.47 2.02 -4.29
CA ARG A 100 14.17 1.58 -4.83
C ARG A 100 14.04 0.06 -4.91
N GLN A 101 15.08 -0.61 -5.40
CA GLN A 101 15.08 -2.06 -5.56
C GLN A 101 14.98 -2.77 -4.20
N HIS A 102 15.81 -2.38 -3.25
CA HIS A 102 15.81 -2.98 -1.91
C HIS A 102 14.53 -2.64 -1.13
N LEU A 103 14.05 -1.40 -1.20
CA LEU A 103 12.82 -0.98 -0.57
C LEU A 103 11.61 -1.76 -1.09
N SER A 104 11.39 -1.80 -2.42
CA SER A 104 10.21 -2.47 -2.97
C SER A 104 10.21 -3.98 -2.72
N ARG A 105 11.39 -4.63 -2.74
CA ARG A 105 11.54 -6.05 -2.42
C ARG A 105 11.27 -6.33 -0.95
N THR A 106 11.90 -5.56 -0.06
CA THR A 106 11.71 -5.71 1.39
C THR A 106 10.25 -5.52 1.77
N LEU A 107 9.58 -4.49 1.23
CA LEU A 107 8.16 -4.27 1.43
C LEU A 107 7.31 -5.46 0.94
N ALA A 108 7.61 -5.98 -0.26
CA ALA A 108 6.87 -7.10 -0.82
C ALA A 108 6.99 -8.36 0.05
N GLU A 109 8.20 -8.70 0.47
CA GLU A 109 8.46 -9.88 1.29
C GLU A 109 7.79 -9.76 2.67
N ARG A 110 7.96 -8.62 3.36
CA ARG A 110 7.33 -8.39 4.66
C ARG A 110 5.80 -8.44 4.61
N ILE A 111 5.20 -7.90 3.55
CA ILE A 111 3.74 -8.00 3.33
C ILE A 111 3.36 -9.47 3.11
N ASN A 112 4.06 -10.16 2.21
CA ASN A 112 3.78 -11.56 1.86
C ASN A 112 3.91 -12.52 3.06
N ASP A 113 4.84 -12.27 4.00
CA ASP A 113 5.00 -13.07 5.23
C ASP A 113 3.72 -13.11 6.06
N THR A 114 2.94 -12.03 5.98
CA THR A 114 1.63 -11.92 6.65
C THR A 114 0.47 -12.38 5.76
N SER A 115 0.64 -12.55 4.45
CA SER A 115 -0.42 -12.88 3.51
C SER A 115 -0.84 -14.36 3.56
N LYS A 116 -1.37 -14.79 4.72
CA LYS A 116 -1.80 -16.17 4.99
C LYS A 116 -2.97 -16.20 5.98
N LYS A 117 -3.88 -17.16 5.83
CA LYS A 117 -5.06 -17.35 6.71
C LYS A 117 -4.73 -17.53 8.18
N THR A 118 -3.53 -18.03 8.48
CA THR A 118 -3.09 -18.40 9.82
C THR A 118 -2.18 -17.34 10.44
N VAL A 119 -2.20 -16.11 9.93
CA VAL A 119 -1.40 -15.04 10.52
C VAL A 119 -1.85 -14.80 11.97
N THR A 120 -0.88 -14.55 12.83
CA THR A 120 -1.10 -14.24 14.24
C THR A 120 -1.11 -12.74 14.47
N ASN A 121 -1.74 -12.30 15.57
CA ASN A 121 -1.67 -10.88 15.98
C ASN A 121 -0.22 -10.40 16.22
N GLN A 122 0.67 -11.32 16.62
CA GLN A 122 2.08 -11.03 16.82
C GLN A 122 2.76 -10.68 15.48
N GLU A 123 2.54 -11.46 14.43
CA GLU A 123 3.07 -11.19 13.09
C GLU A 123 2.52 -9.87 12.51
N ILE A 124 1.25 -9.56 12.77
CA ILE A 124 0.64 -8.27 12.38
C ILE A 124 1.33 -7.11 13.13
N ALA A 125 1.59 -7.26 14.43
CA ALA A 125 2.28 -6.26 15.22
C ALA A 125 3.73 -6.06 14.76
N GLU A 126 4.44 -7.14 14.42
CA GLU A 126 5.80 -7.09 13.87
C GLU A 126 5.83 -6.34 12.53
N LEU A 127 4.88 -6.60 11.63
CA LEU A 127 4.76 -5.87 10.37
C LEU A 127 4.43 -4.38 10.61
N SER A 128 3.54 -4.09 11.56
CA SER A 128 3.20 -2.72 11.94
C SER A 128 4.41 -1.96 12.49
N ASN A 129 5.20 -2.60 13.36
CA ASN A 129 6.43 -2.03 13.90
C ASN A 129 7.46 -1.79 12.80
N PHE A 130 7.60 -2.73 11.86
CA PHE A 130 8.46 -2.56 10.69
C PHE A 130 8.09 -1.31 9.88
N PHE A 131 6.80 -1.09 9.61
CA PHE A 131 6.38 0.13 8.90
C PHE A 131 6.66 1.39 9.72
N GLU A 132 6.42 1.35 11.03
CA GLU A 132 6.73 2.47 11.91
C GLU A 132 8.22 2.82 11.90
N ASP A 133 9.10 1.82 11.98
CA ASP A 133 10.54 2.01 11.91
C ASP A 133 10.99 2.57 10.56
N LEU A 134 10.43 2.03 9.46
CA LEU A 134 10.68 2.50 8.10
C LEU A 134 10.36 3.99 7.94
N PHE A 135 9.16 4.41 8.35
CA PHE A 135 8.72 5.81 8.20
C PHE A 135 9.30 6.76 9.26
N LYS A 136 9.85 6.24 10.36
CA LYS A 136 10.70 7.02 11.28
C LYS A 136 12.12 7.24 10.72
N GLY A 137 12.47 6.62 9.61
CA GLY A 137 13.80 6.71 8.99
C GLY A 137 14.86 5.89 9.74
N GLN A 138 14.44 4.82 10.43
CA GLN A 138 15.39 3.87 11.00
C GLN A 138 16.07 3.06 9.89
N THR A 139 17.27 2.55 10.19
CA THR A 139 17.99 1.66 9.29
C THR A 139 17.28 0.31 9.25
N ILE A 140 16.88 -0.08 8.05
CA ILE A 140 16.26 -1.36 7.72
C ILE A 140 17.29 -2.21 6.99
N ILE A 141 17.38 -3.47 7.38
CA ILE A 141 18.17 -4.48 6.68
C ILE A 141 17.27 -5.13 5.63
N SER A 142 17.67 -4.98 4.37
CA SER A 142 17.06 -5.68 3.23
C SER A 142 17.10 -7.18 3.45
N CYS A 143 16.02 -7.85 3.09
CA CYS A 143 15.90 -9.30 3.22
C CYS A 143 16.92 -10.09 2.39
N ARG A 144 17.45 -9.48 1.32
CA ARG A 144 18.57 -10.02 0.54
C ARG A 144 19.83 -9.19 0.73
N ASP A 145 20.94 -9.91 0.84
CA ASP A 145 22.32 -9.38 0.83
C ASP A 145 22.69 -8.46 2.00
N ASN A 146 21.90 -8.45 3.08
CA ASN A 146 22.10 -7.60 4.27
C ASN A 146 22.30 -6.11 3.94
N PHE A 147 21.73 -5.64 2.84
CA PHE A 147 21.85 -4.25 2.43
C PHE A 147 21.09 -3.34 3.40
N GLU A 148 21.80 -2.43 4.05
CA GLU A 148 21.22 -1.45 4.97
C GLU A 148 20.71 -0.22 4.22
N PHE A 149 19.46 0.16 4.46
CA PHE A 149 18.86 1.37 3.90
C PHE A 149 17.96 2.07 4.91
N LYS A 150 17.67 3.35 4.68
CA LYS A 150 16.70 4.12 5.47
C LYS A 150 15.99 5.12 4.57
N LEU A 151 14.77 5.49 4.94
CA LEU A 151 14.10 6.61 4.30
C LEU A 151 14.59 7.92 4.89
N GLU A 152 14.88 8.88 4.03
CA GLU A 152 15.17 10.25 4.45
C GLU A 152 13.86 10.93 4.88
N LYS A 153 13.81 11.40 6.14
CA LYS A 153 12.60 11.96 6.75
C LYS A 153 12.01 13.15 5.97
N GLU A 154 12.86 13.97 5.35
CA GLU A 154 12.46 15.14 4.57
C GLU A 154 12.25 14.82 3.08
N ASN A 155 12.58 13.60 2.64
CA ASN A 155 12.45 13.19 1.27
C ASN A 155 11.03 12.67 1.00
N LYS A 156 10.13 13.61 0.66
CA LYS A 156 8.74 13.32 0.28
C LYS A 156 8.64 12.20 -0.76
N GLN A 157 9.52 12.20 -1.77
CA GLN A 157 9.48 11.28 -2.90
C GLN A 157 9.76 9.83 -2.49
N GLN A 158 10.75 9.60 -1.62
CA GLN A 158 11.01 8.28 -1.04
C GLN A 158 9.80 7.76 -0.24
N ASN A 159 9.21 8.62 0.59
CA ASN A 159 8.04 8.28 1.39
C ASN A 159 6.83 7.93 0.50
N PHE A 160 6.56 8.73 -0.53
CA PHE A 160 5.48 8.48 -1.47
C PHE A 160 5.68 7.17 -2.22
N TYR A 161 6.91 6.88 -2.67
CA TYR A 161 7.23 5.61 -3.30
C TYR A 161 6.97 4.42 -2.37
N ALA A 162 7.39 4.50 -1.11
CA ALA A 162 7.14 3.44 -0.12
C ALA A 162 5.64 3.23 0.12
N MET A 163 4.90 4.31 0.38
CA MET A 163 3.46 4.24 0.65
C MET A 163 2.66 3.73 -0.55
N MET A 164 2.98 4.20 -1.78
CA MET A 164 2.35 3.69 -2.99
C MET A 164 2.67 2.21 -3.22
N THR A 165 3.91 1.79 -2.97
CA THR A 165 4.30 0.38 -3.07
C THR A 165 3.48 -0.49 -2.12
N ILE A 166 3.29 -0.06 -0.86
CA ILE A 166 2.45 -0.77 0.11
C ILE A 166 0.99 -0.84 -0.37
N CYS A 167 0.43 0.29 -0.83
CA CYS A 167 -0.94 0.35 -1.34
C CYS A 167 -1.14 -0.62 -2.51
N ASP A 168 -0.27 -0.56 -3.51
CA ASP A 168 -0.36 -1.38 -4.73
C ASP A 168 -0.29 -2.87 -4.40
N ARG A 169 0.56 -3.26 -3.45
CA ARG A 169 0.66 -4.65 -2.98
C ARG A 169 -0.63 -5.14 -2.36
N TYR A 170 -1.18 -4.40 -1.40
CA TYR A 170 -2.44 -4.80 -0.76
C TYR A 170 -3.63 -4.77 -1.71
N ILE A 171 -3.74 -3.74 -2.56
CA ILE A 171 -4.81 -3.68 -3.56
C ILE A 171 -4.73 -4.87 -4.51
N GLU A 172 -3.53 -5.23 -4.98
CA GLU A 172 -3.36 -6.38 -5.87
C GLU A 172 -3.69 -7.70 -5.15
N GLN A 173 -3.22 -7.87 -3.92
CA GLN A 173 -3.54 -9.05 -3.11
C GLN A 173 -5.05 -9.24 -2.91
N LEU A 174 -5.77 -8.16 -2.58
CA LEU A 174 -7.21 -8.21 -2.35
C LEU A 174 -8.03 -8.50 -3.62
N LYS A 175 -7.48 -8.29 -4.83
CA LYS A 175 -8.14 -8.71 -6.07
C LYS A 175 -8.20 -10.22 -6.21
N TRP A 176 -7.20 -10.93 -5.70
CA TRP A 176 -7.07 -12.39 -5.85
C TRP A 176 -7.50 -13.15 -4.59
N GLU A 177 -7.33 -12.56 -3.42
CA GLU A 177 -7.47 -13.22 -2.12
C GLU A 177 -8.43 -12.45 -1.20
N ALA A 178 -9.72 -12.41 -1.57
CA ALA A 178 -10.75 -11.68 -0.83
C ALA A 178 -10.92 -12.13 0.63
N GLU A 179 -10.48 -13.33 0.97
CA GLU A 179 -10.45 -13.85 2.34
C GLU A 179 -9.46 -13.15 3.28
N LEU A 180 -8.50 -12.39 2.73
CA LEU A 180 -7.53 -11.63 3.52
C LEU A 180 -7.98 -10.20 3.84
N VAL A 181 -9.18 -9.79 3.41
CA VAL A 181 -9.71 -8.42 3.57
C VAL A 181 -9.65 -7.95 5.02
N ASP A 182 -10.11 -8.74 5.99
CA ASP A 182 -10.18 -8.31 7.39
C ASP A 182 -8.78 -8.08 7.98
N GLN A 183 -7.83 -8.94 7.62
CA GLN A 183 -6.44 -8.81 8.04
C GLN A 183 -5.78 -7.59 7.39
N THR A 184 -5.92 -7.44 6.08
CA THR A 184 -5.40 -6.27 5.35
C THR A 184 -5.99 -4.98 5.93
N ARG A 185 -7.29 -4.96 6.23
CA ARG A 185 -7.94 -3.84 6.90
C ARG A 185 -7.26 -3.49 8.23
N LEU A 186 -6.98 -4.49 9.08
CA LEU A 186 -6.33 -4.25 10.36
C LEU A 186 -4.94 -3.61 10.19
N ILE A 187 -4.13 -4.14 9.26
CA ILE A 187 -2.79 -3.62 8.99
C ILE A 187 -2.85 -2.19 8.45
N ILE A 188 -3.75 -1.93 7.49
CA ILE A 188 -3.94 -0.60 6.91
C ILE A 188 -4.40 0.42 7.96
N VAL A 189 -5.30 0.05 8.88
CA VAL A 189 -5.73 0.92 9.97
C VAL A 189 -4.57 1.25 10.92
N LEU A 190 -3.75 0.27 11.29
CA LEU A 190 -2.54 0.51 12.10
C LEU A 190 -1.57 1.45 11.39
N LEU A 191 -1.40 1.26 10.07
CA LEU A 191 -0.54 2.10 9.26
C LEU A 191 -1.06 3.55 9.19
N MET A 192 -2.37 3.76 9.00
CA MET A 192 -3.01 5.08 9.00
C MET A 192 -2.90 5.78 10.35
N LYS A 193 -2.96 5.04 11.46
CA LYS A 193 -2.78 5.58 12.81
C LYS A 193 -1.37 6.14 12.99
N ASN A 194 -0.37 5.42 12.48
CA ASN A 194 1.04 5.81 12.60
C ASN A 194 1.47 6.83 11.54
N GLN A 195 0.84 6.81 10.37
CA GLN A 195 1.12 7.68 9.24
C GLN A 195 -0.19 8.28 8.70
N PRO A 196 -0.68 9.40 9.28
CA PRO A 196 -1.98 9.97 8.90
C PRO A 196 -2.13 10.27 7.40
N PHE A 197 -1.03 10.68 6.76
CA PHE A 197 -1.02 10.96 5.31
C PHE A 197 -1.22 9.71 4.44
N PHE A 198 -0.99 8.51 4.98
CA PHE A 198 -1.22 7.25 4.27
C PHE A 198 -2.68 7.08 3.84
N TYR A 199 -3.63 7.61 4.63
CA TYR A 199 -5.05 7.53 4.31
C TYR A 199 -5.38 8.14 2.94
N GLU A 200 -4.91 9.37 2.69
CA GLU A 200 -5.18 10.07 1.43
C GLU A 200 -4.58 9.31 0.24
N ILE A 201 -3.35 8.79 0.39
CA ILE A 201 -2.70 7.98 -0.64
C ILE A 201 -3.50 6.70 -0.90
N PHE A 202 -3.88 5.97 0.15
CA PHE A 202 -4.61 4.71 0.01
C PHE A 202 -5.96 4.91 -0.68
N CYS A 203 -6.73 5.92 -0.30
CA CYS A 203 -7.99 6.27 -0.96
C CYS A 203 -7.78 6.63 -2.43
N ALA A 204 -6.75 7.42 -2.75
CA ALA A 204 -6.39 7.77 -4.12
C ALA A 204 -6.07 6.53 -4.97
N ARG A 205 -5.30 5.59 -4.42
CA ARG A 205 -4.98 4.32 -5.09
C ARG A 205 -6.20 3.42 -5.29
N ILE A 206 -7.09 3.35 -4.31
CA ILE A 206 -8.36 2.60 -4.44
C ILE A 206 -9.22 3.19 -5.54
N VAL A 207 -9.46 4.51 -5.53
CA VAL A 207 -10.28 5.18 -6.56
C VAL A 207 -9.71 4.92 -7.95
N ALA A 208 -8.38 5.05 -8.11
CA ALA A 208 -7.70 4.76 -9.38
C ALA A 208 -7.78 3.29 -9.80
N SER A 209 -7.96 2.36 -8.87
CA SER A 209 -8.05 0.92 -9.14
C SER A 209 -9.47 0.45 -9.43
N LEU A 210 -10.49 1.25 -9.07
CA LEU A 210 -11.89 0.91 -9.24
C LEU A 210 -12.42 1.43 -10.59
N VAL A 211 -12.24 0.61 -11.63
CA VAL A 211 -12.75 0.87 -13.00
C VAL A 211 -14.24 1.24 -13.02
N LEU A 212 -15.05 0.63 -12.15
CA LEU A 212 -16.51 0.85 -12.12
C LEU A 212 -16.91 2.24 -11.61
N ILE A 213 -16.09 2.88 -10.77
CA ILE A 213 -16.37 4.22 -10.26
C ILE A 213 -16.11 5.28 -11.34
N SER A 214 -15.15 5.02 -12.23
CA SER A 214 -14.78 5.90 -13.35
C SER A 214 -15.83 5.95 -14.46
N PHE A 215 -16.61 4.87 -14.65
CA PHE A 215 -17.61 4.76 -15.74
C PHE A 215 -18.82 5.69 -15.58
N ASP A 216 -19.20 6.05 -14.35
CA ASP A 216 -20.28 7.01 -14.11
C ASP A 216 -19.80 8.47 -14.18
N LEU A 217 -18.49 8.71 -14.03
CA LEU A 217 -17.89 10.05 -14.17
C LEU A 217 -17.85 10.52 -15.63
N GLU A 218 -17.60 9.63 -16.60
CA GLU A 218 -17.57 9.98 -18.04
C GLU A 218 -18.96 10.24 -18.64
N LYS A 219 -20.04 9.91 -17.91
CA LYS A 219 -21.44 10.06 -18.37
C LYS A 219 -22.17 11.27 -17.78
N MET A 220 -21.53 12.05 -16.90
CA MET A 220 -22.08 13.28 -16.31
C MET A 220 -21.44 14.52 -16.92
#